data_AF-A0A352Q707-F1
#
_entry.id   AF-A0A352Q707-F1
#
_cell.length_a   1.000
_cell.length_b   1.000
_cell.length_c   1.000
_cell.angle_alpha   90.00
_cell.angle_beta   90.00
_cell.angle_gamma   90.00
#
_symmetry.space_group_name_H-M   'P 1'
#
loop_
_entity.id
_entity.type
_entity.pdbx_description
1 polymer ?
#
loop_
_entity_poly.entity_id
_entity_poly.type
_entity_poly.pdbx_seq_one_letter_code
_entity_poly.pdbx_strand_id
1 'polypeptide(L)'
;MSQHLVVVDRVADWEGQLDPGLLVTARDYIAHRLESRSRQLKVINLCRSHRYLSTGYYVSLLAEARGDRVIPNVSTVLDLSRKSIYQWRTGALEVALGKRLSEREEESIVFSVHFGRTDEAALQPLADALFEHFPAPILEVELRRLGGWHLHRLQIGPSKTLQDETRKHLTEALNAYLGKRWRKPKSHAPSRYDLAVLHNPEEPMPPSNKRALAAFVKAGYRLGVDVDLITRQDYPQIAEWDALFIRETTSVNHHTFRFAKRAEAEGIVVIDDATSILRCTNK
;
A
#
# COMPACT_ATOMS: atom_id res chain seq x y z
N MET A 1 -11.53 11.09 -9.41
CA MET A 1 -11.65 10.13 -8.30
C MET A 1 -11.48 8.72 -8.84
N SER A 2 -10.37 8.10 -8.46
CA SER A 2 -10.16 6.66 -8.60
C SER A 2 -11.32 5.90 -7.98
N GLN A 3 -11.85 4.89 -8.68
CA GLN A 3 -12.96 4.09 -8.18
C GLN A 3 -12.39 2.92 -7.37
N HIS A 4 -12.51 3.02 -6.05
CA HIS A 4 -12.14 1.95 -5.14
C HIS A 4 -13.26 0.91 -5.06
N LEU A 5 -12.88 -0.35 -4.90
CA LEU A 5 -13.78 -1.47 -4.72
C LEU A 5 -13.23 -2.37 -3.63
N VAL A 6 -14.00 -2.58 -2.57
CA VAL A 6 -13.63 -3.46 -1.46
C VAL A 6 -14.32 -4.80 -1.66
N VAL A 7 -13.53 -5.83 -1.94
CA VAL A 7 -14.01 -7.18 -2.21
C VAL A 7 -13.95 -7.99 -0.93
N VAL A 8 -15.11 -8.53 -0.52
CA VAL A 8 -15.28 -9.28 0.74
C VAL A 8 -15.97 -10.61 0.49
N ASP A 9 -15.82 -11.59 1.38
CA ASP A 9 -16.59 -12.83 1.28
C ASP A 9 -18.08 -12.62 1.61
N ARG A 10 -18.37 -11.73 2.58
CA ARG A 10 -19.72 -11.41 3.05
C ARG A 10 -19.83 -9.92 3.38
N VAL A 11 -20.81 -9.24 2.77
CA VAL A 11 -21.08 -7.80 3.02
C VAL A 11 -21.51 -7.55 4.47
N ALA A 12 -22.29 -8.46 5.04
CA ALA A 12 -22.80 -8.36 6.42
C ALA A 12 -21.69 -8.24 7.49
N ASP A 13 -20.48 -8.77 7.22
CA ASP A 13 -19.35 -8.64 8.16
C ASP A 13 -18.84 -7.19 8.29
N TRP A 14 -19.22 -6.32 7.34
CA TRP A 14 -18.72 -4.95 7.16
C TRP A 14 -19.82 -3.89 7.22
N GLU A 15 -21.06 -4.30 7.48
CA GLU A 15 -22.19 -3.37 7.62
C GLU A 15 -21.93 -2.36 8.75
N GLY A 16 -22.13 -1.09 8.45
CA GLY A 16 -21.91 0.02 9.39
C GLY A 16 -20.44 0.42 9.60
N GLN A 17 -19.47 -0.30 9.02
CA GLN A 17 -18.05 0.06 9.04
C GLN A 17 -17.60 0.70 7.72
N LEU A 18 -18.07 0.18 6.58
CA LEU A 18 -17.71 0.65 5.24
C LEU A 18 -18.96 1.11 4.46
N ASP A 19 -18.75 2.01 3.49
CA ASP A 19 -19.82 2.45 2.58
C ASP A 19 -20.31 1.25 1.72
N PRO A 20 -21.62 0.92 1.77
CA PRO A 20 -22.18 -0.14 0.95
C PRO A 20 -21.92 0.00 -0.55
N GLY A 21 -21.76 1.23 -1.05
CA GLY A 21 -21.45 1.49 -2.46
C GLY A 21 -20.05 1.03 -2.91
N LEU A 22 -19.15 0.75 -1.95
CA LEU A 22 -17.79 0.25 -2.21
C LEU A 22 -17.68 -1.26 -2.06
N LEU A 23 -18.65 -1.90 -1.41
CA LEU A 23 -18.59 -3.32 -1.08
C LEU A 23 -19.12 -4.18 -2.23
N VAL A 24 -18.37 -5.21 -2.58
CA VAL A 24 -18.81 -6.26 -3.50
C VAL A 24 -18.42 -7.62 -2.93
N THR A 25 -19.25 -8.63 -3.14
CA THR A 25 -18.86 -9.98 -2.76
C THR A 25 -17.79 -10.51 -3.74
N ALA A 26 -16.89 -11.34 -3.25
CA ALA A 26 -15.88 -12.00 -4.08
C ALA A 26 -16.53 -12.82 -5.21
N ARG A 27 -17.68 -13.45 -4.93
CA ARG A 27 -18.45 -14.21 -5.92
C ARG A 27 -18.97 -13.30 -7.03
N ASP A 28 -19.57 -12.16 -6.67
CA ASP A 28 -20.11 -11.21 -7.66
C ASP A 28 -18.98 -10.58 -8.48
N TYR A 29 -17.87 -10.22 -7.83
CA TYR A 29 -16.69 -9.65 -8.50
C TYR A 29 -16.11 -10.60 -9.56
N ILE A 30 -16.04 -11.90 -9.26
CA ILE A 30 -15.57 -12.94 -10.19
C ILE A 30 -16.59 -13.17 -11.31
N ALA A 31 -17.87 -13.29 -10.97
CA ALA A 31 -18.93 -13.59 -11.93
C ALA A 31 -19.20 -12.44 -12.91
N HIS A 32 -19.01 -11.19 -12.48
CA HIS A 32 -19.32 -10.03 -13.30
C HIS A 32 -18.25 -9.81 -14.38
N ARG A 33 -18.62 -10.18 -15.61
CA ARG A 33 -18.54 -9.38 -16.86
C ARG A 33 -18.38 -7.87 -16.67
N LEU A 34 -17.25 -7.35 -16.23
CA LEU A 34 -16.99 -5.90 -16.32
C LEU A 34 -16.83 -5.52 -17.80
N GLU A 35 -17.94 -5.12 -18.43
CA GLU A 35 -17.94 -4.57 -19.80
C GLU A 35 -17.05 -3.33 -19.88
N SER A 36 -16.48 -3.09 -21.07
CA SER A 36 -15.48 -2.07 -21.40
C SER A 36 -15.50 -0.86 -20.48
N ARG A 37 -14.61 -0.85 -19.48
CA ARG A 37 -14.48 0.26 -18.54
C ARG A 37 -13.45 1.25 -19.06
N SER A 38 -13.75 2.54 -18.91
CA SER A 38 -12.85 3.62 -19.31
C SER A 38 -11.78 3.95 -18.25
N ARG A 39 -11.83 3.30 -17.08
CA ARG A 39 -10.92 3.56 -15.94
C ARG A 39 -10.49 2.27 -15.24
N GLN A 40 -9.23 2.28 -14.80
CA GLN A 40 -8.62 1.29 -13.91
C GLN A 40 -9.26 1.37 -12.52
N LEU A 41 -9.71 0.25 -11.97
CA LEU A 41 -10.16 0.17 -10.58
C LEU A 41 -8.99 -0.05 -9.62
N LYS A 42 -9.23 0.31 -8.36
CA LYS A 42 -8.38 -0.06 -7.23
C LYS A 42 -9.14 -1.01 -6.33
N VAL A 43 -8.75 -2.27 -6.36
CA VAL A 43 -9.40 -3.37 -5.67
C VAL A 43 -8.70 -3.62 -4.34
N ILE A 44 -9.43 -3.51 -3.24
CA ILE A 44 -8.96 -3.90 -1.92
C ILE A 44 -9.58 -5.25 -1.61
N ASN A 45 -8.75 -6.29 -1.60
CA ASN A 45 -9.18 -7.65 -1.41
C ASN A 45 -9.10 -8.01 0.09
N LEU A 46 -10.25 -7.95 0.76
CA LEU A 46 -10.44 -8.31 2.17
C LEU A 46 -11.03 -9.72 2.32
N CYS A 47 -10.85 -10.59 1.34
CA CYS A 47 -11.25 -12.00 1.47
C CYS A 47 -10.51 -12.66 2.64
N ARG A 48 -11.17 -13.61 3.31
CA ARG A 48 -10.63 -14.33 4.48
C ARG A 48 -9.50 -15.29 4.11
N SER A 49 -9.43 -15.72 2.84
CA SER A 49 -8.44 -16.71 2.39
C SER A 49 -7.78 -16.28 1.08
N HIS A 50 -6.46 -16.20 1.11
CA HIS A 50 -5.59 -15.92 -0.03
C HIS A 50 -4.74 -17.15 -0.41
N ARG A 51 -5.12 -18.36 0.01
CA ARG A 51 -4.40 -19.58 -0.39
C ARG A 51 -4.45 -19.75 -1.92
N TYR A 52 -3.45 -20.42 -2.48
CA TYR A 52 -3.46 -20.74 -3.91
C TYR A 52 -4.79 -21.41 -4.30
N LEU A 53 -5.42 -20.91 -5.38
CA LEU A 53 -6.75 -21.32 -5.87
C LEU A 53 -7.94 -21.02 -4.93
N SER A 54 -7.76 -20.21 -3.88
CA SER A 54 -8.88 -19.68 -3.09
C SER A 54 -9.63 -18.59 -3.86
N THR A 55 -10.83 -18.24 -3.37
CA THR A 55 -11.60 -17.10 -3.89
C THR A 55 -10.80 -15.80 -3.85
N GLY A 56 -10.13 -15.50 -2.73
CA GLY A 56 -9.27 -14.32 -2.61
C GLY A 56 -8.11 -14.31 -3.59
N TYR A 57 -7.48 -15.46 -3.85
CA TYR A 57 -6.45 -15.57 -4.89
C TYR A 57 -7.01 -15.24 -6.28
N TYR A 58 -8.18 -15.77 -6.64
CA TYR A 58 -8.81 -15.47 -7.93
C TYR A 58 -9.25 -14.02 -8.06
N VAL A 59 -9.67 -13.36 -6.97
CA VAL A 59 -9.96 -11.92 -6.98
C VAL A 59 -8.74 -11.11 -7.40
N SER A 60 -7.58 -11.35 -6.76
CA SER A 60 -6.34 -10.65 -7.11
C SER A 60 -5.88 -10.97 -8.54
N LEU A 61 -5.94 -12.24 -8.94
CA LEU A 61 -5.57 -12.66 -10.30
C LEU A 61 -6.44 -12.01 -11.38
N LEU A 62 -7.75 -11.98 -11.15
CA LEU A 62 -8.69 -11.43 -12.10
C LEU A 62 -8.61 -9.90 -12.17
N ALA A 63 -8.35 -9.22 -11.04
CA ALA A 63 -8.09 -7.79 -11.02
C ALA A 63 -6.86 -7.43 -11.87
N GLU A 64 -5.72 -8.09 -11.67
CA GLU A 64 -4.53 -7.85 -12.49
C GLU A 64 -4.77 -8.15 -13.97
N ALA A 65 -5.46 -9.27 -14.29
CA ALA A 65 -5.78 -9.63 -15.67
C ALA A 65 -6.71 -8.61 -16.37
N ARG A 66 -7.50 -7.86 -15.60
CA ARG A 66 -8.34 -6.75 -16.09
C ARG A 66 -7.57 -5.44 -16.21
N GLY A 67 -6.31 -5.41 -15.78
CA GLY A 67 -5.51 -4.20 -15.66
C GLY A 67 -5.93 -3.34 -14.48
N ASP A 68 -6.71 -3.86 -13.52
CA ASP A 68 -7.03 -3.19 -12.26
C ASP A 68 -5.84 -3.30 -11.29
N ARG A 69 -5.67 -2.30 -10.42
CA ARG A 69 -4.71 -2.40 -9.31
C ARG A 69 -5.37 -3.13 -8.17
N VAL A 70 -4.64 -4.00 -7.48
CA VAL A 70 -5.21 -4.79 -6.38
C VAL A 70 -4.23 -4.94 -5.23
N ILE A 71 -4.75 -4.86 -4.01
CA ILE A 71 -4.02 -5.13 -2.78
C ILE A 71 -4.72 -6.24 -1.97
N PRO A 72 -4.05 -7.37 -1.64
CA PRO A 72 -2.72 -7.73 -2.11
C PRO A 72 -2.74 -8.18 -3.57
N ASN A 73 -1.65 -7.91 -4.28
CA ASN A 73 -1.44 -8.36 -5.66
C ASN A 73 -1.06 -9.86 -5.71
N VAL A 74 -1.13 -10.49 -6.88
CA VAL A 74 -0.91 -11.95 -7.02
C VAL A 74 0.50 -12.33 -6.58
N SER A 75 1.49 -11.51 -6.94
CA SER A 75 2.88 -11.73 -6.51
C SER A 75 2.98 -11.74 -4.99
N THR A 76 2.34 -10.80 -4.30
CA THR A 76 2.35 -10.70 -2.84
C THR A 76 1.67 -11.91 -2.20
N VAL A 77 0.54 -12.36 -2.77
CA VAL A 77 -0.15 -13.57 -2.34
C VAL A 77 0.75 -14.80 -2.46
N LEU A 78 1.45 -14.94 -3.59
CA LEU A 78 2.36 -16.06 -3.83
C LEU A 78 3.61 -15.99 -2.94
N ASP A 79 4.19 -14.81 -2.78
CA ASP A 79 5.38 -14.57 -1.94
C ASP A 79 5.09 -14.92 -0.47
N LEU A 80 3.90 -14.57 0.05
CA LEU A 80 3.47 -14.88 1.42
C LEU A 80 2.96 -16.32 1.59
N SER A 81 2.66 -17.03 0.50
CA SER A 81 2.24 -18.44 0.57
C SER A 81 3.39 -19.41 0.89
N ARG A 82 4.66 -18.98 0.71
CA ARG A 82 5.85 -19.84 0.87
C ARG A 82 6.85 -19.22 1.84
N LYS A 83 7.12 -19.92 2.95
CA LYS A 83 8.04 -19.46 4.01
C LYS A 83 9.45 -19.13 3.52
N SER A 84 9.99 -19.95 2.62
CA SER A 84 11.33 -19.72 2.03
C SER A 84 11.42 -18.43 1.21
N ILE A 85 10.31 -17.93 0.67
CA ILE A 85 10.29 -16.75 -0.20
C ILE A 85 10.27 -15.46 0.62
N TYR A 86 9.46 -15.32 1.66
CA TYR A 86 9.54 -14.07 2.42
C TYR A 86 10.80 -13.98 3.29
N GLN A 87 11.33 -15.10 3.80
CA GLN A 87 12.53 -15.09 4.65
C GLN A 87 13.76 -14.49 3.96
N TRP A 88 13.94 -14.68 2.64
CA TRP A 88 15.06 -14.05 1.94
C TRP A 88 14.91 -12.53 1.85
N ARG A 89 13.67 -12.03 1.70
CA ARG A 89 13.39 -10.58 1.63
C ARG A 89 13.51 -9.89 2.98
N THR A 90 13.32 -10.63 4.07
CA THR A 90 13.31 -10.07 5.43
C THR A 90 14.64 -10.18 6.17
N GLY A 91 15.69 -10.72 5.59
CA GLY A 91 17.00 -10.84 6.27
C GLY A 91 17.55 -9.50 6.78
N ALA A 92 17.39 -8.42 6.01
CA ALA A 92 17.78 -7.07 6.44
C ALA A 92 16.88 -6.50 7.57
N LEU A 93 15.62 -6.97 7.64
CA LEU A 93 14.65 -6.58 8.68
C LEU A 93 14.99 -7.21 10.04
N GLU A 94 15.54 -8.43 10.07
CA GLU A 94 15.90 -9.12 11.33
C GLU A 94 17.01 -8.41 12.12
N VAL A 95 18.00 -7.84 11.43
CA VAL A 95 19.08 -7.06 12.06
C VAL A 95 18.53 -5.79 12.74
N ALA A 96 17.54 -5.14 12.12
CA ALA A 96 16.90 -3.96 12.68
C ALA A 96 16.02 -4.30 13.89
N LEU A 97 15.45 -5.51 13.93
CA LEU A 97 14.62 -5.99 15.04
C LEU A 97 15.43 -6.26 16.30
N GLY A 98 16.59 -6.90 16.17
CA GLY A 98 17.44 -7.26 17.32
C GLY A 98 17.80 -6.06 18.21
N LYS A 99 18.02 -4.88 17.60
CA LYS A 99 18.33 -3.65 18.35
C LYS A 99 17.13 -3.01 19.05
N ARG A 100 15.92 -3.16 18.49
CA ARG A 100 14.70 -2.51 19.01
C ARG A 100 13.99 -3.33 20.07
N LEU A 101 14.14 -4.65 20.00
CA LEU A 101 13.46 -5.61 20.87
C LEU A 101 14.45 -6.28 21.85
N SER A 102 15.64 -5.71 22.05
CA SER A 102 16.67 -6.29 22.93
C SER A 102 16.24 -6.38 24.40
N GLU A 103 15.35 -5.48 24.84
CA GLU A 103 14.83 -5.40 26.22
C GLU A 103 13.57 -6.25 26.44
N ARG A 104 13.02 -6.86 25.39
CA ARG A 104 11.86 -7.76 25.50
C ARG A 104 12.29 -9.10 26.09
N GLU A 105 11.54 -9.60 27.07
CA GLU A 105 11.80 -10.87 27.75
C GLU A 105 11.04 -12.04 27.11
N GLU A 106 10.03 -11.75 26.29
CA GLU A 106 9.19 -12.74 25.64
C GLU A 106 9.98 -13.63 24.65
N GLU A 107 9.57 -14.90 24.53
CA GLU A 107 10.14 -15.83 23.54
C GLU A 107 9.47 -15.71 22.17
N SER A 108 8.24 -15.18 22.12
CA SER A 108 7.48 -14.97 20.90
C SER A 108 6.61 -13.73 20.99
N ILE A 109 6.53 -12.96 19.90
CA ILE A 109 5.65 -11.80 19.77
C ILE A 109 4.74 -12.06 18.57
N VAL A 110 3.42 -11.94 18.77
CA VAL A 110 2.43 -12.05 17.71
C VAL A 110 1.67 -10.75 17.62
N PHE A 111 1.66 -10.14 16.44
CA PHE A 111 0.95 -8.88 16.21
C PHE A 111 0.35 -8.84 14.80
N SER A 112 -0.55 -7.89 14.58
CA SER A 112 -1.19 -7.67 13.29
C SER A 112 -0.80 -6.30 12.73
N VAL A 113 -0.66 -6.22 11.41
CA VAL A 113 -0.42 -4.98 10.68
C VAL A 113 -1.63 -4.73 9.78
N HIS A 114 -2.26 -3.57 9.93
CA HIS A 114 -3.40 -3.12 9.13
C HIS A 114 -2.94 -1.98 8.22
N PHE A 115 -2.84 -2.23 6.92
CA PHE A 115 -2.34 -1.25 5.93
C PHE A 115 -1.05 -0.52 6.36
N GLY A 116 -0.08 -1.27 6.88
CA GLY A 116 1.20 -0.74 7.39
C GLY A 116 1.17 -0.22 8.83
N ARG A 117 0.03 -0.20 9.52
CA ARG A 117 -0.10 0.30 10.90
C ARG A 117 -0.23 -0.83 11.90
N THR A 118 0.34 -0.66 13.09
CA THR A 118 0.19 -1.59 14.23
C THR A 118 -0.13 -0.81 15.50
N ASP A 119 -0.80 -1.45 16.45
CA ASP A 119 -1.13 -0.86 17.76
C ASP A 119 0.12 -0.72 18.66
N GLU A 120 1.17 -1.51 18.36
CA GLU A 120 2.43 -1.46 19.09
C GLU A 120 3.41 -0.46 18.47
N ALA A 121 3.50 0.74 19.04
CA ALA A 121 4.39 1.81 18.56
C ALA A 121 5.86 1.38 18.39
N ALA A 122 6.37 0.49 19.25
CA ALA A 122 7.72 -0.06 19.16
C ALA A 122 7.94 -0.90 17.88
N LEU A 123 6.89 -1.50 17.34
CA LEU A 123 6.88 -2.35 16.15
C LEU A 123 6.48 -1.59 14.86
N GLN A 124 6.05 -0.33 14.95
CA GLN A 124 5.62 0.44 13.78
C GLN A 124 6.66 0.49 12.65
N PRO A 125 7.98 0.66 12.90
CA PRO A 125 8.97 0.64 11.83
C PRO A 125 9.11 -0.73 11.14
N LEU A 126 8.82 -1.83 11.86
CA LEU A 126 8.74 -3.16 11.26
C LEU A 126 7.47 -3.28 10.41
N ALA A 127 6.34 -2.79 10.92
CA ALA A 127 5.07 -2.79 10.18
C ALA A 127 5.16 -2.02 8.86
N ASP A 128 5.79 -0.84 8.88
CA ASP A 128 6.04 -0.03 7.68
C ASP A 128 6.85 -0.83 6.64
N ALA A 129 7.96 -1.42 7.07
CA ALA A 129 8.85 -2.16 6.18
C ALA A 129 8.22 -3.48 5.68
N LEU A 130 7.43 -4.17 6.51
CA LEU A 130 6.70 -5.36 6.07
C LEU A 130 5.66 -5.01 5.01
N PHE A 131 4.89 -3.95 5.22
CA PHE A 131 3.90 -3.48 4.26
C PHE A 131 4.54 -2.94 2.98
N GLU A 132 5.73 -2.34 3.07
CA GLU A 132 6.55 -1.93 1.93
C GLU A 132 6.87 -3.10 0.99
N HIS A 133 7.29 -4.23 1.57
CA HIS A 133 7.74 -5.42 0.82
C HIS A 133 6.58 -6.36 0.47
N PHE A 134 5.53 -6.37 1.28
CA PHE A 134 4.36 -7.24 1.16
C PHE A 134 3.08 -6.43 1.36
N PRO A 135 2.66 -5.64 0.36
CA PRO A 135 1.45 -4.83 0.46
C PRO A 135 0.22 -5.73 0.59
N ALA A 136 -0.36 -5.79 1.78
CA ALA A 136 -1.58 -6.50 2.07
C ALA A 136 -2.42 -5.72 3.08
N PRO A 137 -3.77 -5.78 3.00
CA PRO A 137 -4.64 -5.07 3.93
C PRO A 137 -4.41 -5.46 5.39
N ILE A 138 -4.17 -6.75 5.61
CA ILE A 138 -3.89 -7.33 6.92
C ILE A 138 -2.69 -8.27 6.77
N LEU A 139 -1.65 -8.06 7.58
CA LEU A 139 -0.59 -9.03 7.78
C LEU A 139 -0.63 -9.52 9.22
N GLU A 140 -0.55 -10.83 9.41
CA GLU A 140 -0.33 -11.44 10.72
C GLU A 140 1.14 -11.85 10.82
N VAL A 141 1.80 -11.40 11.88
CA VAL A 141 3.25 -11.50 12.07
C VAL A 141 3.54 -12.24 13.36
N GLU A 142 4.41 -13.25 13.30
CA GLU A 142 4.96 -13.95 14.46
C GLU A 142 6.48 -13.82 14.44
N LEU A 143 7.02 -13.21 15.48
CA LEU A 143 8.44 -13.15 15.76
C LEU A 143 8.79 -14.20 16.83
N ARG A 144 9.95 -14.83 16.71
CA ARG A 144 10.49 -15.72 17.75
C ARG A 144 11.93 -15.39 18.09
N ARG A 145 12.28 -15.60 19.34
CA ARG A 145 13.63 -15.42 19.87
C ARG A 145 14.41 -16.73 19.76
N LEU A 146 15.41 -16.78 18.86
CA LEU A 146 16.29 -17.93 18.63
C LEU A 146 17.75 -17.46 18.53
N GLY A 147 18.36 -17.06 19.65
CA GLY A 147 19.66 -16.37 19.63
C GLY A 147 19.60 -14.91 19.12
N GLY A 148 18.43 -14.49 18.64
CA GLY A 148 18.06 -13.16 18.16
C GLY A 148 16.57 -13.14 17.79
N TRP A 149 16.02 -11.98 17.45
CA TRP A 149 14.64 -11.89 16.96
C TRP A 149 14.56 -12.22 15.47
N HIS A 150 13.79 -13.25 15.14
CA HIS A 150 13.60 -13.71 13.76
C HIS A 150 12.13 -13.69 13.37
N LEU A 151 11.88 -13.45 12.08
CA LEU A 151 10.53 -13.54 11.53
C LEU A 151 10.15 -15.01 11.35
N HIS A 152 9.34 -15.53 12.26
CA HIS A 152 8.94 -16.93 12.27
C HIS A 152 7.78 -17.20 11.29
N ARG A 153 6.80 -16.30 11.23
CA ARG A 153 5.64 -16.42 10.35
C ARG A 153 5.20 -15.05 9.87
N LEU A 154 4.90 -14.96 8.58
CA LEU A 154 4.24 -13.83 7.96
C LEU A 154 3.17 -14.37 7.02
N GLN A 155 1.93 -13.92 7.18
CA GLN A 155 0.82 -14.34 6.33
C GLN A 155 -0.19 -13.23 6.14
N ILE A 156 -0.96 -13.31 5.05
CA ILE A 156 -2.09 -12.41 4.81
C ILE A 156 -3.24 -12.83 5.75
N GLY A 157 -3.70 -11.88 6.54
CA GLY A 157 -4.87 -12.04 7.40
C GLY A 157 -6.19 -11.72 6.69
N PRO A 158 -7.32 -11.87 7.39
CA PRO A 158 -7.41 -12.41 8.74
C PRO A 158 -7.50 -13.94 8.71
N SER A 159 -6.70 -14.63 9.53
CA SER A 159 -6.74 -16.10 9.62
C SER A 159 -7.93 -16.61 10.45
N LYS A 160 -8.57 -15.71 11.20
CA LYS A 160 -9.76 -15.95 12.04
C LYS A 160 -10.82 -14.89 11.77
N THR A 161 -12.05 -15.11 12.23
CA THR A 161 -13.10 -14.08 12.19
C THR A 161 -12.64 -12.85 12.97
N LEU A 162 -12.64 -11.69 12.31
CA LEU A 162 -12.29 -10.42 12.94
C LEU A 162 -13.31 -10.08 14.04
N GLN A 163 -12.81 -9.73 15.23
CA GLN A 163 -13.64 -9.15 16.28
C GLN A 163 -14.01 -7.70 15.94
N ASP A 164 -15.09 -7.17 16.51
CA ASP A 164 -15.61 -5.84 16.16
C ASP A 164 -14.58 -4.74 16.40
N GLU A 165 -13.79 -4.82 17.47
CA GLU A 165 -12.71 -3.86 17.73
C GLU A 165 -11.61 -3.92 16.67
N THR A 166 -11.21 -5.12 16.23
CA THR A 166 -10.23 -5.25 15.13
C THR A 166 -10.79 -4.71 13.82
N ARG A 167 -12.10 -4.87 13.56
CA ARG A 167 -12.75 -4.30 12.37
C ARG A 167 -12.74 -2.77 12.38
N LYS A 168 -12.94 -2.14 13.55
CA LYS A 168 -12.82 -0.68 13.69
C LYS A 168 -11.40 -0.21 13.38
N HIS A 169 -10.38 -0.81 14.01
CA HIS A 169 -8.98 -0.46 13.75
C HIS A 169 -8.59 -0.63 12.28
N LEU A 170 -9.05 -1.71 11.64
CA LEU A 170 -8.82 -1.94 10.22
C LEU A 170 -9.52 -0.92 9.33
N THR A 171 -10.73 -0.49 9.71
CA THR A 171 -11.48 0.56 9.00
C THR A 171 -10.78 1.91 9.13
N GLU A 172 -10.28 2.25 10.31
CA GLU A 172 -9.46 3.44 10.54
C GLU A 172 -8.16 3.41 9.74
N ALA A 173 -7.47 2.26 9.74
CA ALA A 173 -6.26 2.05 8.95
C ALA A 173 -6.53 2.14 7.44
N LEU A 174 -7.63 1.57 6.97
CA LEU A 174 -8.07 1.69 5.57
C LEU A 174 -8.35 3.14 5.21
N ASN A 175 -9.09 3.88 6.03
CA ASN A 175 -9.36 5.29 5.81
C ASN A 175 -8.07 6.13 5.78
N ALA A 176 -7.08 5.77 6.59
CA ALA A 176 -5.77 6.41 6.54
C ALA A 176 -4.98 6.04 5.28
N TYR A 177 -5.03 4.78 4.85
CA TYR A 177 -4.35 4.24 3.67
C TYR A 177 -4.94 4.78 2.34
N LEU A 178 -6.24 5.05 2.31
CA LEU A 178 -6.88 5.74 1.20
C LEU A 178 -6.54 7.25 1.16
N GLY A 179 -5.70 7.71 2.09
CA GLY A 179 -5.38 9.11 2.33
C GLY A 179 -6.52 9.87 3.01
N LYS A 180 -6.23 11.09 3.49
CA LYS A 180 -7.19 12.08 4.05
C LYS A 180 -8.35 12.48 3.10
N ARG A 181 -8.59 11.73 2.03
CA ARG A 181 -9.56 11.97 0.95
C ARG A 181 -10.98 11.51 1.29
N TRP A 182 -11.23 10.90 2.45
CA TRP A 182 -12.60 10.72 2.96
C TRP A 182 -13.18 11.99 3.61
N ARG A 183 -12.55 13.17 3.51
CA ARG A 183 -13.31 14.40 3.81
C ARG A 183 -14.37 14.58 2.73
N LYS A 184 -15.65 14.64 3.14
CA LYS A 184 -16.83 15.01 2.33
C LYS A 184 -16.38 15.83 1.11
N PRO A 185 -16.72 15.44 -0.12
CA PRO A 185 -16.23 16.13 -1.30
C PRO A 185 -16.61 17.60 -1.17
N LYS A 186 -15.61 18.47 -0.99
CA LYS A 186 -15.80 19.87 -1.38
C LYS A 186 -16.03 19.79 -2.89
N SER A 187 -17.19 20.29 -3.31
CA SER A 187 -17.77 20.19 -4.64
C SER A 187 -16.81 20.60 -5.77
N HIS A 188 -15.89 19.73 -6.13
CA HIS A 188 -15.01 19.91 -7.27
C HIS A 188 -15.39 18.92 -8.36
N ALA A 189 -15.24 19.35 -9.62
CA ALA A 189 -15.42 18.49 -10.77
C ALA A 189 -14.54 17.24 -10.62
N PRO A 190 -15.04 16.04 -10.97
CA PRO A 190 -14.30 14.80 -10.76
C PRO A 190 -13.00 14.84 -11.57
N SER A 191 -11.86 14.79 -10.88
CA SER A 191 -10.55 14.56 -11.51
C SER A 191 -10.57 13.24 -12.30
N ARG A 192 -9.89 13.21 -13.44
CA ARG A 192 -9.72 12.01 -14.27
C ARG A 192 -8.55 11.15 -13.80
N TYR A 193 -7.50 11.79 -13.29
CA TYR A 193 -6.26 11.14 -12.87
C TYR A 193 -5.74 11.73 -11.55
N ASP A 194 -4.95 10.95 -10.82
CA ASP A 194 -4.31 11.31 -9.57
C ASP A 194 -2.78 11.34 -9.75
N LEU A 195 -2.13 12.47 -9.42
CA LEU A 195 -0.68 12.68 -9.52
C LEU A 195 -0.08 12.89 -8.12
N ALA A 196 0.84 12.02 -7.73
CA ALA A 196 1.71 12.21 -6.58
C ALA A 196 2.92 13.08 -6.95
N VAL A 197 3.15 14.16 -6.23
CA VAL A 197 4.36 14.98 -6.33
C VAL A 197 5.19 14.76 -5.07
N LEU A 198 6.23 13.94 -5.18
CA LEU A 198 7.15 13.66 -4.07
C LEU A 198 8.02 14.89 -3.80
N HIS A 199 8.00 15.38 -2.57
CA HIS A 199 8.87 16.47 -2.15
C HIS A 199 9.34 16.29 -0.70
N ASN A 200 10.44 16.96 -0.37
CA ASN A 200 10.93 17.05 0.99
C ASN A 200 10.85 18.52 1.47
N PRO A 201 9.92 18.85 2.40
CA PRO A 201 9.77 20.20 2.92
C PRO A 201 11.03 20.73 3.65
N GLU A 202 11.87 19.83 4.15
CA GLU A 202 13.06 20.13 4.96
C GLU A 202 14.34 20.13 4.13
N GLU A 203 14.27 19.83 2.83
CA GLU A 203 15.42 19.86 1.93
C GLU A 203 15.95 21.30 1.78
N PRO A 204 17.25 21.55 2.01
CA PRO A 204 17.80 22.92 1.96
C PRO A 204 17.74 23.55 0.56
N MET A 205 17.94 22.74 -0.48
CA MET A 205 17.94 23.19 -1.87
C MET A 205 17.03 22.29 -2.70
N PRO A 206 15.70 22.39 -2.50
CA PRO A 206 14.77 21.52 -3.19
C PRO A 206 14.67 21.94 -4.66
N PRO A 207 14.46 20.99 -5.58
CA PRO A 207 14.38 21.28 -7.01
C PRO A 207 13.07 22.00 -7.38
N SER A 208 12.14 22.17 -6.43
CA SER A 208 10.96 23.03 -6.52
C SER A 208 10.74 23.77 -5.20
N ASN A 209 10.52 25.08 -5.26
CA ASN A 209 10.11 25.87 -4.09
C ASN A 209 8.59 25.80 -3.83
N LYS A 210 8.13 26.33 -2.68
CA LYS A 210 6.71 26.34 -2.30
C LYS A 210 5.79 26.97 -3.36
N ARG A 211 6.24 28.03 -4.05
CA ARG A 211 5.45 28.67 -5.12
C ARG A 211 5.30 27.78 -6.34
N ALA A 212 6.36 27.05 -6.71
CA ALA A 212 6.32 26.07 -7.80
C ALA A 212 5.41 24.89 -7.47
N LEU A 213 5.46 24.35 -6.25
CA LEU A 213 4.57 23.27 -5.80
C LEU A 213 3.09 23.70 -5.86
N ALA A 214 2.76 24.91 -5.38
CA ALA A 214 1.41 25.45 -5.51
C ALA A 214 0.97 25.65 -6.97
N ALA A 215 1.91 26.00 -7.86
CA ALA A 215 1.64 26.12 -9.29
C ALA A 215 1.33 24.76 -9.94
N PHE A 216 2.02 23.68 -9.55
CA PHE A 216 1.68 22.32 -10.01
C PHE A 216 0.26 21.93 -9.63
N VAL A 217 -0.14 22.17 -8.37
CA VAL A 217 -1.50 21.87 -7.90
C VAL A 217 -2.54 22.65 -8.72
N LYS A 218 -2.30 23.96 -8.95
CA LYS A 218 -3.18 24.80 -9.76
C LYS A 218 -3.25 24.37 -11.22
N ALA A 219 -2.13 23.91 -11.79
CA ALA A 219 -2.07 23.42 -13.16
C ALA A 219 -2.82 22.09 -13.31
N GLY A 220 -2.62 21.15 -12.38
CA GLY A 220 -3.34 19.88 -12.35
C GLY A 220 -4.84 20.08 -12.32
N TYR A 221 -5.33 20.99 -11.45
CA TYR A 221 -6.75 21.34 -11.38
C TYR A 221 -7.33 21.76 -12.75
N ARG A 222 -6.61 22.60 -13.51
CA ARG A 222 -7.04 23.04 -14.85
C ARG A 222 -7.07 21.92 -15.88
N LEU A 223 -6.24 20.89 -15.68
CA LEU A 223 -6.13 19.72 -16.55
C LEU A 223 -7.02 18.56 -16.10
N GLY A 224 -7.79 18.72 -15.01
CA GLY A 224 -8.58 17.64 -14.43
C GLY A 224 -7.73 16.54 -13.80
N VAL A 225 -6.52 16.86 -13.33
CA VAL A 225 -5.62 15.97 -12.57
C VAL A 225 -5.62 16.44 -11.12
N ASP A 226 -5.91 15.54 -10.18
CA ASP A 226 -5.77 15.84 -8.76
C ASP A 226 -4.31 15.66 -8.35
N VAL A 227 -3.72 16.68 -7.74
CA VAL A 227 -2.28 16.72 -7.44
C VAL A 227 -2.09 16.73 -5.94
N ASP A 228 -1.51 15.65 -5.43
CA ASP A 228 -1.14 15.53 -4.03
C ASP A 228 0.35 15.79 -3.86
N LEU A 229 0.68 16.62 -2.87
CA LEU A 229 2.05 16.75 -2.39
C LEU A 229 2.30 15.63 -1.38
N ILE A 230 3.18 14.69 -1.73
CA ILE A 230 3.52 13.54 -0.89
C ILE A 230 4.96 13.63 -0.39
N THR A 231 5.25 12.89 0.67
CA THR A 231 6.56 12.82 1.32
C THR A 231 7.07 11.39 1.37
N ARG A 232 8.25 11.19 1.95
CA ARG A 232 8.81 9.86 2.17
C ARG A 232 7.86 8.91 2.91
N GLN A 233 6.99 9.43 3.79
CA GLN A 233 6.06 8.63 4.60
C GLN A 233 4.96 7.97 3.77
N ASP A 234 4.67 8.51 2.59
CA ASP A 234 3.60 8.04 1.71
C ASP A 234 4.06 6.90 0.79
N TYR A 235 5.32 6.47 0.90
CA TYR A 235 5.90 5.37 0.11
C TYR A 235 5.01 4.12 0.06
N PRO A 236 4.46 3.62 1.18
CA PRO A 236 3.69 2.39 1.15
C PRO A 236 2.37 2.51 0.40
N GLN A 237 1.87 3.74 0.23
CA GLN A 237 0.62 4.05 -0.47
C GLN A 237 0.84 4.42 -1.94
N ILE A 238 2.08 4.39 -2.47
CA ILE A 238 2.36 4.95 -3.81
C ILE A 238 1.48 4.36 -4.93
N ALA A 239 1.05 3.11 -4.78
CA ALA A 239 0.10 2.42 -5.67
C ALA A 239 -1.28 3.12 -5.79
N GLU A 240 -1.56 4.10 -4.94
CA GLU A 240 -2.77 4.92 -4.97
C GLU A 240 -2.72 6.09 -5.96
N TRP A 241 -1.60 6.36 -6.65
CA TRP A 241 -1.56 7.44 -7.65
C TRP A 241 -1.34 6.91 -9.06
N ASP A 242 -1.97 7.52 -10.06
CA ASP A 242 -1.81 7.13 -11.47
C ASP A 242 -0.42 7.52 -12.01
N ALA A 243 0.15 8.59 -11.47
CA ALA A 243 1.47 9.08 -11.79
C ALA A 243 2.26 9.53 -10.56
N LEU A 244 3.59 9.46 -10.65
CA LEU A 244 4.54 9.98 -9.68
C LEU A 244 5.44 11.02 -10.38
N PHE A 245 5.65 12.17 -9.75
CA PHE A 245 6.61 13.18 -10.16
C PHE A 245 7.54 13.54 -9.00
N ILE A 246 8.85 13.35 -9.17
CA ILE A 246 9.84 13.54 -8.10
C ILE A 246 10.37 14.97 -8.09
N ARG A 247 10.05 15.72 -7.04
CA ARG A 247 10.55 17.08 -6.75
C ARG A 247 11.40 17.12 -5.49
N GLU A 248 12.27 16.14 -5.36
CA GLU A 248 13.32 16.02 -4.35
C GLU A 248 14.62 15.61 -5.05
N THR A 249 15.79 15.94 -4.48
CA THR A 249 17.07 15.53 -5.07
C THR A 249 17.16 14.01 -5.22
N THR A 250 17.40 13.56 -6.45
CA THR A 250 17.45 12.13 -6.79
C THR A 250 18.85 11.54 -6.61
N SER A 251 18.93 10.34 -6.05
CA SER A 251 20.16 9.56 -5.90
C SER A 251 19.86 8.06 -5.87
N VAL A 252 20.78 7.23 -6.38
CA VAL A 252 20.64 5.76 -6.45
C VAL A 252 20.48 5.15 -5.06
N ASN A 253 21.20 5.67 -4.07
CA ASN A 253 21.15 5.19 -2.67
C ASN A 253 20.17 5.99 -1.81
N HIS A 254 19.05 6.42 -2.38
CA HIS A 254 18.09 7.32 -1.73
C HIS A 254 16.64 6.83 -1.89
N HIS A 255 15.70 7.30 -1.07
CA HIS A 255 14.29 6.86 -1.16
C HIS A 255 13.65 7.27 -2.47
N THR A 256 14.08 8.38 -3.09
CA THR A 256 13.60 8.81 -4.40
C THR A 256 13.77 7.73 -5.48
N PHE A 257 14.90 7.01 -5.47
CA PHE A 257 15.13 5.90 -6.40
C PHE A 257 14.23 4.71 -6.09
N ARG A 258 14.04 4.39 -4.81
CA ARG A 258 13.09 3.35 -4.39
C ARG A 258 11.67 3.68 -4.81
N PHE A 259 11.23 4.94 -4.65
CA PHE A 259 9.91 5.43 -5.08
C PHE A 259 9.71 5.21 -6.58
N ALA A 260 10.70 5.62 -7.40
CA ALA A 260 10.64 5.43 -8.84
C ALA A 260 10.52 3.94 -9.21
N LYS A 261 11.38 3.08 -8.65
CA LYS A 261 11.35 1.62 -8.89
C LYS A 261 10.03 0.99 -8.46
N ARG A 262 9.51 1.38 -7.29
CA ARG A 262 8.25 0.87 -6.75
C ARG A 262 7.08 1.30 -7.62
N ALA A 263 7.03 2.58 -7.99
CA ALA A 263 5.98 3.12 -8.85
C ALA A 263 5.97 2.44 -10.23
N GLU A 264 7.15 2.26 -10.86
CA GLU A 264 7.28 1.50 -12.11
C GLU A 264 6.76 0.05 -11.97
N ALA A 265 7.13 -0.64 -10.88
CA ALA A 265 6.68 -2.01 -10.63
C ALA A 265 5.17 -2.12 -10.41
N GLU A 266 4.54 -1.07 -9.89
CA GLU A 266 3.08 -0.95 -9.72
C GLU A 266 2.37 -0.39 -10.97
N GLY A 267 3.09 -0.21 -12.10
CA GLY A 267 2.52 0.26 -13.36
C GLY A 267 2.11 1.74 -13.35
N ILE A 268 2.70 2.54 -12.46
CA ILE A 268 2.47 3.98 -12.33
C ILE A 268 3.32 4.72 -13.37
N VAL A 269 2.78 5.79 -13.95
CA VAL A 269 3.58 6.67 -14.83
C VAL A 269 4.56 7.47 -13.99
N VAL A 270 5.87 7.29 -14.19
CA VAL A 270 6.90 8.01 -13.41
C VAL A 270 7.57 9.09 -14.24
N ILE A 271 7.50 10.33 -13.76
CA ILE A 271 8.31 11.46 -14.19
C ILE A 271 9.51 11.53 -13.26
N ASP A 272 10.72 11.53 -13.83
CA ASP A 272 11.99 11.24 -13.16
C ASP A 272 12.15 9.74 -12.82
N ASP A 273 12.04 8.90 -13.85
CA ASP A 273 12.07 7.44 -13.78
C ASP A 273 13.40 6.87 -13.24
N ALA A 274 13.36 5.61 -12.80
CA ALA A 274 14.51 5.00 -12.13
C ALA A 274 15.72 4.86 -13.06
N THR A 275 15.49 4.65 -14.36
CA THR A 275 16.58 4.55 -15.36
C THR A 275 17.24 5.91 -15.55
N SER A 276 16.46 6.98 -15.61
CA SER A 276 16.98 8.35 -15.67
C SER A 276 17.78 8.71 -14.42
N ILE A 277 17.31 8.34 -13.22
CA ILE A 277 18.08 8.54 -11.97
C ILE A 277 19.43 7.82 -12.04
N LEU A 278 19.47 6.56 -12.46
CA LEU A 278 20.72 5.79 -12.58
C LEU A 278 21.71 6.44 -13.55
N ARG A 279 21.22 6.93 -14.69
CA ARG A 279 22.08 7.54 -15.72
C ARG A 279 22.58 8.92 -15.31
N CYS A 280 21.71 9.76 -14.78
CA CYS A 280 22.00 11.17 -14.52
C CYS A 280 22.76 11.43 -13.20
N THR A 281 22.83 10.43 -12.30
CA THR A 281 23.58 10.52 -11.05
C THR A 281 25.05 10.08 -11.19
N ASN A 282 25.40 9.49 -12.33
CA ASN A 282 26.78 9.17 -12.71
C ASN A 282 27.29 10.23 -13.71
N LYS A 283 27.69 11.39 -13.18
CA LYS A 283 28.16 12.55 -13.96
C LYS A 283 29.66 12.54 -14.16
#